data_AF-A0A433QAT9-F1
#
_entry.id   AF-A0A433QAT9-F1
#
_cell.length_a   1.000
_cell.length_b   1.000
_cell.length_c   1.000
_cell.angle_alpha   90.00
_cell.angle_beta   90.00
_cell.angle_gamma   90.00
#
_symmetry.space_group_name_H-M   'P 1'
#
loop_
_entity.id
_entity.type
_entity.pdbx_description
1 polymer ?
#
loop_
_entity_poly.entity_id
_entity_poly.type
_entity_poly.pdbx_seq_one_letter_code
_entity_poly.pdbx_strand_id
1 'polypeptide(L)' 'MIVEIAQAVEFLSRLVSNRVDTDTVSRFKQNLTNVLHARFDGHWDTQRPYSGNAYRAISSFNGVLDPVLVE' A
#
# COMPACT_ATOMS: atom_id res chain seq x y z
N MET A 1 10.03 -7.44 0.67
CA MET A 1 9.06 -6.52 1.29
C MET A 1 9.29 -5.05 0.92
N ILE A 2 10.46 -4.46 1.21
CA ILE A 2 10.70 -3.01 1.00
C ILE A 2 10.50 -2.60 -0.46
N VAL A 3 11.11 -3.33 -1.40
CA VAL A 3 11.04 -3.01 -2.84
C VAL A 3 9.60 -3.15 -3.35
N GLU A 4 8.90 -4.21 -2.94
CA GLU A 4 7.53 -4.49 -3.37
C GLU A 4 6.55 -3.45 -2.81
N ILE A 5 6.72 -3.01 -1.56
CA ILE A 5 5.94 -1.90 -0.99
C ILE A 5 6.20 -0.62 -1.78
N ALA A 6 7.46 -0.26 -2.05
CA ALA A 6 7.80 0.95 -2.79
C ALA A 6 7.17 0.94 -4.20
N GLN A 7 7.19 -0.20 -4.89
CA GLN A 7 6.55 -0.37 -6.20
C GLN A 7 5.02 -0.25 -6.14
N ALA A 8 4.38 -0.86 -5.14
CA ALA A 8 2.93 -0.76 -4.95
C ALA A 8 2.48 0.67 -4.62
N VAL A 9 3.19 1.35 -3.73
CA VAL A 9 2.95 2.75 -3.35
C VAL A 9 3.11 3.68 -4.55
N GLU A 10 4.18 3.49 -5.33
CA GLU A 10 4.40 4.25 -6.56
C GLU A 10 3.25 4.03 -7.56
N PHE A 11 2.83 2.79 -7.77
CA PHE A 11 1.68 2.49 -8.63
C PHE A 11 0.40 3.20 -8.16
N LEU A 12 0.05 3.10 -6.88
CA LEU A 12 -1.16 3.73 -6.33
C LEU A 12 -1.09 5.26 -6.40
N SER A 13 0.08 5.86 -6.18
CA SER A 13 0.25 7.31 -6.24
C SER A 13 -0.05 7.90 -7.62
N ARG A 14 0.19 7.15 -8.70
CA ARG A 14 -0.13 7.57 -10.08
C ARG A 14 -1.63 7.65 -10.34
N LEU A 15 -2.45 6.94 -9.56
CA LEU A 15 -3.91 6.99 -9.70
C LEU A 15 -4.50 8.30 -9.15
N VAL A 16 -3.78 8.95 -8.22
CA VAL A 16 -4.23 10.18 -7.56
C VAL A 16 -3.45 11.43 -8.01
N SER A 17 -2.27 11.27 -8.60
CA SER A 17 -1.35 12.38 -8.91
C SER A 17 -1.91 13.46 -9.82
N ASN A 18 -2.89 13.14 -10.66
CA ASN A 18 -3.54 14.12 -11.54
C ASN A 18 -4.72 14.86 -10.89
N ARG A 19 -5.04 14.52 -9.62
CA ARG A 19 -6.20 15.06 -8.88
C ARG A 19 -5.81 15.87 -7.65
N VAL A 20 -4.56 15.75 -7.19
CA VAL A 20 -4.03 16.42 -6.00
C VAL A 20 -2.65 16.99 -6.31
N ASP A 21 -2.18 17.93 -5.49
CA ASP A 21 -0.86 18.54 -5.66
C ASP A 21 0.28 17.59 -5.27
N THR A 22 1.49 17.92 -5.71
CA THR A 22 2.70 17.11 -5.49
C THR A 22 3.03 16.89 -4.01
N ASP A 23 2.75 17.85 -3.13
CA ASP A 23 3.01 17.69 -1.69
C ASP A 23 2.03 16.67 -1.10
N THR A 24 0.75 16.75 -1.47
CA THR A 24 -0.25 15.75 -1.09
C THR A 24 0.12 14.35 -1.60
N VAL A 25 0.60 14.20 -2.84
CA VAL A 25 1.11 12.92 -3.36
C VAL A 25 2.30 12.41 -2.54
N SER A 26 3.24 13.29 -2.20
CA SER A 26 4.43 12.94 -1.42
C SER A 26 4.05 12.40 -0.04
N ARG A 27 3.15 13.10 0.67
CA ARG A 27 2.62 12.67 1.97
C ARG A 27 1.87 11.36 1.88
N PHE A 28 1.03 11.18 0.86
CA PHE A 28 0.34 9.92 0.60
C PHE A 28 1.32 8.76 0.47
N LYS A 29 2.38 8.92 -0.33
CA LYS A 29 3.42 7.88 -0.50
C LYS A 29 4.12 7.56 0.81
N GLN A 30 4.53 8.58 1.56
CA GLN A 30 5.23 8.39 2.83
C GLN A 30 4.35 7.68 3.86
N ASN A 31 3.10 8.11 4.03
CA ASN A 31 2.17 7.53 4.98
C ASN A 31 1.84 6.08 4.62
N LEU A 32 1.46 5.82 3.36
CA LEU A 32 1.10 4.47 2.93
C LEU A 32 2.29 3.51 3.05
N THR A 33 3.52 3.97 2.77
CA THR A 33 4.74 3.17 2.99
C THR A 33 4.86 2.74 4.45
N ASN A 34 4.70 3.67 5.40
CA ASN A 34 4.80 3.38 6.82
C ASN A 34 3.69 2.44 7.31
N VAL A 35 2.45 2.67 6.87
CA VAL A 35 1.30 1.83 7.21
C VAL A 35 1.51 0.40 6.71
N LEU A 36 1.93 0.22 5.46
CA LEU A 36 2.17 -1.11 4.90
C LEU A 36 3.36 -1.81 5.56
N HIS A 37 4.42 -1.08 5.91
CA HIS A 37 5.54 -1.65 6.68
C HIS A 37 5.08 -2.17 8.03
N ALA A 38 4.31 -1.39 8.78
CA ALA A 38 3.78 -1.81 10.08
C ALA A 38 2.80 -2.98 9.94
N ARG A 39 1.86 -2.90 8.98
CA ARG A 39 0.85 -3.95 8.76
C ARG A 39 1.47 -5.29 8.35
N PHE A 40 2.51 -5.26 7.51
CA PHE A 40 3.11 -6.48 6.96
C PHE A 40 4.22 -7.07 7.81
N ASP A 41 4.63 -6.39 8.89
CA ASP A 41 5.59 -6.94 9.84
C ASP A 41 5.07 -8.26 10.44
N GLY A 42 5.95 -9.27 10.51
CA GLY A 42 5.59 -10.64 10.89
C GLY A 42 4.70 -11.41 9.87
N HIS A 43 4.27 -10.78 8.78
CA HIS A 43 3.37 -11.37 7.77
C HIS A 43 4.03 -11.51 6.40
N TRP A 44 5.37 -11.55 6.32
CA TRP A 44 6.12 -11.65 5.07
C TRP A 44 7.07 -12.86 5.07
N ASP A 45 6.63 -13.97 4.48
CA ASP A 45 7.43 -15.19 4.34
C ASP A 45 7.98 -15.31 2.92
N THR A 46 9.30 -15.14 2.74
CA THR A 46 9.96 -15.20 1.43
C THR A 46 10.08 -16.62 0.88
N GLN A 47 10.03 -17.64 1.75
CA GLN A 47 10.05 -19.04 1.33
C GLN A 47 8.64 -19.53 0.95
N ARG A 48 7.60 -18.95 1.53
CA ARG A 48 6.20 -19.25 1.26
C ARG A 48 5.42 -17.97 0.91
N PRO A 49 5.61 -17.41 -0.31
CA PRO A 49 5.06 -16.09 -0.67
C PRO A 49 3.53 -16.02 -0.61
N TYR A 50 2.83 -17.14 -0.81
CA TYR A 50 1.38 -17.20 -0.70
C TYR A 50 0.86 -17.19 0.74
N SER A 51 1.70 -17.52 1.73
CA SER A 51 1.32 -17.41 3.13
C SER A 51 1.04 -15.95 3.49
N GLY A 52 -0.16 -15.68 4.01
CA GLY A 52 -0.60 -14.32 4.36
C GLY A 52 -0.89 -13.39 3.18
N ASN A 53 -0.93 -13.88 1.94
CA ASN A 53 -1.15 -13.02 0.76
C ASN A 53 -2.51 -12.30 0.78
N ALA A 54 -3.57 -12.94 1.27
CA ALA A 54 -4.90 -12.35 1.40
C ALA A 54 -4.92 -11.24 2.47
N TYR A 55 -4.20 -11.42 3.57
CA TYR A 55 -4.03 -10.38 4.59
C TYR A 55 -3.27 -9.16 4.04
N ARG A 56 -2.28 -9.40 3.17
CA ARG A 56 -1.50 -8.35 2.49
C ARG A 56 -2.19 -7.75 1.27
N ALA A 57 -3.30 -8.31 0.81
CA ALA A 57 -4.02 -7.78 -0.33
C ALA A 57 -4.61 -6.41 0.02
N ILE A 58 -4.44 -5.45 -0.88
CA ILE A 58 -5.06 -4.12 -0.79
C ILE A 58 -6.18 -4.10 -1.83
N SER A 59 -7.40 -3.87 -1.39
CA SER A 59 -8.58 -3.96 -2.26
C SER A 59 -9.39 -2.65 -2.35
N SER A 60 -10.05 -2.46 -3.48
CA SER A 60 -11.08 -1.44 -3.66
C SER A 60 -12.22 -2.11 -4.41
N PHE A 61 -13.22 -2.58 -3.67
CA PHE A 61 -14.28 -3.42 -4.23
C PHE A 61 -15.65 -2.92 -3.81
N ASN A 62 -16.57 -2.82 -4.77
CA ASN A 62 -17.96 -2.39 -4.54
C ASN A 62 -18.07 -1.05 -3.77
N GLY A 63 -17.21 -0.09 -4.09
CA GLY A 63 -17.17 1.23 -3.43
C GLY A 63 -16.55 1.23 -2.02
N VAL A 64 -16.09 0.07 -1.53
CA VAL A 64 -15.39 -0.05 -0.25
C VAL A 64 -13.88 -0.05 -0.51
N LEU A 65 -13.18 0.88 0.13
CA LEU A 65 -11.73 0.95 0.11
C LEU A 65 -11.14 0.11 1.24
N ASP A 66 -9.97 -0.48 1.00
CA ASP A 66 -9.16 -1.06 2.05
C ASP A 66 -8.87 0.01 3.13
N PRO A 67 -9.01 -0.31 4.42
CA PRO A 67 -8.73 0.63 5.50
C PRO A 67 -7.36 1.31 5.41
N VAL A 68 -6.34 0.62 4.90
CA VAL A 68 -4.98 1.20 4.76
C VAL A 68 -4.89 2.33 3.74
N LEU A 69 -5.91 2.50 2.89
CA LEU A 69 -5.98 3.61 1.94
C LEU A 69 -6.60 4.87 2.55
N VAL A 70 -7.14 4.79 3.76
CA VAL A 70 -7.84 5.91 4.44
C VAL A 70 -7.28 6.25 5.83
N GLU A 71 -6.28 5.50 6.32
CA GLU A 71 -5.48 5.81 7.53
C GLU A 71 -4.49 6.95 7.30
#